data_AF-A0A4T0CAK2-F1
#
_entry.id   AF-A0A4T0CAK2-F1
#
_cell.length_a   1.000
_cell.length_b   1.000
_cell.length_c   1.000
_cell.angle_alpha   90.00
_cell.angle_beta   90.00
_cell.angle_gamma   90.00
#
_symmetry.space_group_name_H-M   'P 1'
#
loop_
_entity.id
_entity.type
_entity.pdbx_description
1 polymer ?
#
loop_
_entity_poly.entity_id
_entity_poly.type
_entity_poly.pdbx_seq_one_letter_code
_entity_poly.pdbx_strand_id
1 'polypeptide(L)'
;MATSILFWVLLVRKYYFVAEPHPYTSLDERPPQIQEDDTHHIFRNIDRGPTNRTPLFIRAYNSMSDECVEEWVAHHQWGPACTGTDLSAGLSIDGVWAWVNGSDPLQIATRQRYKPDKAMKMDAAHRYVEHNELLYSMRSALTSLGEDTMQRLHILASAYPHANGSDEVMAGQIPYWLENNKALTNKSRIVLHHDADYFKLIEKPGTKFTSWERGEWKEAAIPTFNSLAVESQIQNIEDTSSDQLVYYNDDFFTLRKLSVSDFTTPLYGPVIKTLTRLTSMYLPAKDTYWRTINPAGEEPGIKRAAWVLGMRFSLRPYYYITHHPRTLWLPLLREAAQTFPEAFTDTALSRFRAQEDVPASVQAVFLGSWYVVERHREALLWAWAVAKWGGRSGTLSSTLKDRMWNELANEESPSTSRLSIPMPVRARCWCTN
;
A
#
# COMPACT_ATOMS: atom_id res chain seq x y z
N MET A 1 41.85 -8.95 -15.81
CA MET A 1 40.53 -9.63 -15.84
C MET A 1 40.54 -10.76 -14.84
N ALA A 2 40.17 -10.51 -13.57
CA ALA A 2 39.85 -11.53 -12.54
C ALA A 2 39.52 -10.92 -11.14
N THR A 3 39.14 -9.63 -11.04
CA THR A 3 39.00 -8.95 -9.73
C THR A 3 37.75 -8.08 -9.59
N SER A 4 36.72 -8.28 -10.40
CA SER A 4 35.47 -7.48 -10.30
C SER A 4 34.18 -8.29 -10.19
N ILE A 5 34.25 -9.63 -10.05
CA ILE A 5 33.05 -10.48 -9.92
C ILE A 5 32.88 -11.01 -8.48
N LEU A 6 33.93 -10.99 -7.65
CA LEU A 6 33.87 -11.52 -6.28
C LEU A 6 33.33 -10.51 -5.24
N PHE A 7 33.20 -9.23 -5.58
CA PHE A 7 32.83 -8.18 -4.61
C PHE A 7 31.31 -8.01 -4.45
N TRP A 8 30.50 -8.55 -5.37
CA TRP A 8 29.03 -8.47 -5.30
C TRP A 8 28.38 -9.66 -4.59
N VAL A 9 29.04 -10.82 -4.54
CA VAL A 9 28.51 -12.03 -3.87
C VAL A 9 28.75 -12.01 -2.35
N LEU A 10 29.71 -11.20 -1.87
CA LEU A 10 30.02 -11.08 -0.44
C LEU A 10 29.21 -10.01 0.31
N LEU A 11 28.48 -9.12 -0.39
CA LEU A 11 27.65 -8.10 0.27
C LEU A 11 26.23 -8.59 0.61
N VAL A 12 25.76 -9.67 -0.01
CA VAL A 12 24.44 -10.27 0.28
C VAL A 12 24.47 -11.13 1.56
N ARG A 13 25.67 -11.51 2.04
CA ARG A 13 25.84 -12.43 3.17
C ARG A 13 25.96 -11.79 4.56
N LYS A 14 25.87 -10.46 4.70
CA LYS A 14 26.23 -9.78 5.97
C LYS A 14 25.09 -9.03 6.70
N TYR A 15 23.85 -9.12 6.22
CA TYR A 15 22.68 -8.52 6.91
C TYR A 15 21.41 -9.38 6.89
N TYR A 16 21.57 -10.70 6.92
CA TYR A 16 20.51 -11.58 7.41
C TYR A 16 21.11 -12.35 8.57
N PHE A 17 20.79 -11.92 9.79
CA PHE A 17 20.80 -12.84 10.92
C PHE A 17 19.78 -13.92 10.56
N VAL A 18 20.27 -15.07 10.10
CA VAL A 18 19.54 -16.32 10.32
C VAL A 18 19.42 -16.40 11.83
N ALA A 19 18.22 -16.13 12.35
CA ALA A 19 17.92 -16.47 13.72
C ALA A 19 18.10 -17.99 13.80
N GLU A 20 19.19 -18.46 14.41
CA GLU A 20 19.29 -19.85 14.80
C GLU A 20 18.06 -20.14 15.68
N PRO A 21 17.28 -21.19 15.41
CA PRO A 21 16.14 -21.54 16.25
C PRO A 21 16.67 -21.80 17.66
N HIS A 22 16.38 -20.89 18.59
CA HIS A 22 16.73 -21.06 19.98
C HIS A 22 16.00 -22.29 20.54
N PRO A 23 16.69 -23.18 21.28
CA PRO A 23 16.06 -24.33 21.90
C PRO A 23 15.36 -23.86 23.19
N TYR A 24 14.07 -23.56 23.13
CA TYR A 24 13.23 -23.48 24.32
C TYR A 24 12.31 -24.68 24.41
N THR A 25 12.57 -25.48 25.43
CA THR A 25 11.84 -26.69 25.79
C THR A 25 10.49 -26.39 26.46
N SER A 26 9.48 -27.09 25.95
CA SER A 26 8.27 -27.60 26.61
C SER A 26 7.14 -26.63 27.00
N LEU A 27 6.30 -26.33 26.02
CA LEU A 27 4.84 -26.51 26.14
C LEU A 27 4.43 -27.38 24.95
N ASP A 28 4.19 -28.68 25.18
CA ASP A 28 3.64 -29.69 24.25
C ASP A 28 3.48 -29.21 22.78
N GLU A 29 4.58 -29.19 22.02
CA GLU A 29 4.69 -28.53 20.72
C GLU A 29 4.15 -29.39 19.57
N ARG A 30 2.83 -29.61 19.55
CA ARG A 30 2.15 -29.84 18.27
C ARG A 30 1.15 -28.71 18.06
N PRO A 31 1.22 -27.99 16.92
CA PRO A 31 0.17 -27.02 16.59
C PRO A 31 -1.19 -27.72 16.73
N PRO A 32 -2.23 -27.02 17.24
CA PRO A 32 -3.55 -27.61 17.35
C PRO A 32 -3.94 -28.21 15.99
N GLN A 33 -4.42 -29.46 16.01
CA GLN A 33 -4.79 -30.15 14.79
C GLN A 33 -6.09 -29.58 14.24
N ILE A 34 -5.96 -28.60 13.35
CA ILE A 34 -7.04 -28.03 12.56
C ILE A 34 -7.30 -28.92 11.34
N GLN A 35 -8.57 -29.11 10.99
CA GLN A 35 -9.01 -29.84 9.79
C GLN A 35 -9.63 -28.87 8.78
N GLU A 36 -9.83 -29.32 7.53
CA GLU A 36 -10.65 -28.59 6.57
C GLU A 36 -12.08 -28.49 7.12
N ASP A 37 -12.57 -27.28 7.36
CA ASP A 37 -13.92 -27.04 7.89
C ASP A 37 -14.46 -25.66 7.47
N ASP A 38 -15.60 -25.26 8.02
CA ASP A 38 -16.27 -23.98 7.71
C ASP A 38 -15.47 -22.74 8.17
N THR A 39 -14.39 -22.93 8.94
CA THR A 39 -13.55 -21.86 9.51
C THR A 39 -12.10 -21.92 9.05
N HIS A 40 -11.67 -23.02 8.41
CA HIS A 40 -10.30 -23.22 7.96
C HIS A 40 -10.21 -23.88 6.59
N HIS A 41 -9.40 -23.27 5.73
CA HIS A 41 -9.02 -23.82 4.44
C HIS A 41 -7.59 -24.33 4.51
N ILE A 42 -7.38 -25.62 4.25
CA ILE A 42 -6.08 -26.28 4.23
C ILE A 42 -5.56 -26.31 2.79
N PHE A 43 -4.40 -25.69 2.56
CA PHE A 43 -3.81 -25.60 1.23
C PHE A 43 -2.29 -25.66 1.28
N ARG A 44 -1.67 -25.88 0.11
CA ARG A 44 -0.22 -25.86 -0.01
C ARG A 44 0.29 -24.44 -0.18
N ASN A 45 1.33 -24.09 0.57
CA ASN A 45 2.10 -22.87 0.41
C ASN A 45 2.94 -22.96 -0.86
N ILE A 46 2.41 -22.43 -1.97
CA ILE A 46 3.08 -22.47 -3.27
C ILE A 46 3.78 -21.12 -3.51
N ASP A 47 5.02 -21.17 -4.01
CA ASP A 47 5.69 -19.97 -4.56
C ASP A 47 4.95 -19.52 -5.83
N ARG A 48 4.18 -18.44 -5.73
CA ARG A 48 3.45 -17.82 -6.84
C ARG A 48 4.30 -16.83 -7.64
N GLY A 49 5.62 -16.84 -7.45
CA GLY A 49 6.55 -15.94 -8.09
C GLY A 49 6.62 -14.56 -7.43
N PRO A 50 7.48 -13.67 -7.95
CA PRO A 50 7.60 -12.32 -7.43
C PRO A 50 6.38 -11.45 -7.75
N THR A 51 6.32 -10.28 -7.13
CA THR A 51 5.33 -9.25 -7.46
C THR A 51 5.35 -8.92 -8.96
N ASN A 52 4.16 -8.89 -9.58
CA ASN A 52 4.04 -8.57 -11.00
C ASN A 52 4.48 -7.12 -11.28
N ARG A 53 5.44 -6.98 -12.18
CA ARG A 53 6.01 -5.68 -12.58
C ARG A 53 5.34 -5.04 -13.78
N THR A 54 4.36 -5.71 -14.38
CA THR A 54 3.59 -5.18 -15.50
C THR A 54 2.84 -3.93 -15.03
N PRO A 55 3.04 -2.77 -15.70
CA PRO A 55 2.28 -1.57 -15.40
C PRO A 55 0.78 -1.84 -15.53
N LEU A 56 0.01 -1.37 -14.56
CA LEU A 56 -1.43 -1.28 -14.71
C LEU A 56 -1.77 0.11 -15.20
N PHE A 57 -2.75 0.19 -16.10
CA PHE A 57 -3.31 1.45 -16.55
C PHE A 57 -4.56 1.77 -15.74
N ILE A 58 -4.82 3.06 -15.55
CA ILE A 58 -6.08 3.52 -14.96
C ILE A 58 -7.18 3.24 -15.98
N ARG A 59 -8.12 2.35 -15.64
CA ARG A 59 -9.11 1.80 -16.56
C ARG A 59 -9.98 2.89 -17.17
N ALA A 60 -10.39 3.86 -16.36
CA ALA A 60 -11.18 5.01 -16.81
C ALA A 60 -10.44 5.87 -17.84
N TYR A 61 -9.10 5.91 -17.82
CA TYR A 61 -8.35 6.81 -18.70
C TYR A 61 -8.11 6.18 -20.07
N ASN A 62 -8.29 4.85 -20.20
CA ASN A 62 -8.20 4.16 -21.48
C ASN A 62 -9.30 4.57 -22.47
N SER A 63 -10.38 5.21 -22.02
CA SER A 63 -11.45 5.71 -22.88
C SER A 63 -11.22 7.14 -23.39
N MET A 64 -10.22 7.85 -22.87
CA MET A 64 -9.89 9.20 -23.31
C MET A 64 -9.09 9.15 -24.62
N SER A 65 -9.51 9.90 -25.64
CA SER A 65 -8.70 10.10 -26.86
C SER A 65 -7.53 11.05 -26.59
N ASP A 66 -6.51 11.04 -27.46
CA ASP A 66 -5.37 11.96 -27.35
C ASP A 66 -5.84 13.43 -27.38
N GLU A 67 -6.86 13.76 -28.18
CA GLU A 67 -7.44 15.11 -28.24
C GLU A 67 -8.14 15.49 -26.93
N CYS A 68 -8.88 14.55 -26.33
CA CYS A 68 -9.49 14.78 -25.01
C CYS A 68 -8.42 14.92 -23.93
N VAL A 69 -7.36 14.11 -23.95
CA VAL A 69 -6.25 14.22 -23.01
C VAL A 69 -5.56 15.58 -23.13
N GLU A 70 -5.31 16.07 -24.34
CA GLU A 70 -4.73 17.41 -24.54
C GLU A 70 -5.67 18.50 -24.01
N GLU A 71 -6.96 18.47 -24.37
CA GLU A 71 -7.95 19.45 -23.91
C GLU A 71 -8.09 19.44 -22.37
N TRP A 72 -8.18 18.26 -21.77
CA TRP A 72 -8.34 18.11 -20.32
C TRP A 72 -7.04 18.39 -19.55
N VAL A 73 -5.95 17.70 -19.88
CA VAL A 73 -4.72 17.72 -19.07
C VAL A 73 -3.88 18.96 -19.37
N ALA A 74 -3.71 19.33 -20.64
CA ALA A 74 -2.89 20.48 -21.00
C ALA A 74 -3.65 21.80 -20.81
N HIS A 75 -4.92 21.85 -21.24
CA HIS A 75 -5.71 23.07 -21.21
C HIS A 75 -6.65 23.21 -20.01
N HIS A 76 -6.77 22.18 -19.16
CA HIS A 76 -7.66 22.18 -17.99
C HIS A 76 -9.13 22.45 -18.37
N GLN A 77 -9.57 21.95 -19.53
CA GLN A 77 -10.91 22.15 -20.06
C GLN A 77 -11.56 20.81 -20.39
N TRP A 78 -12.81 20.64 -19.98
CA TRP A 78 -13.62 19.52 -20.44
C TRP A 78 -14.54 20.00 -21.56
N GLY A 79 -14.09 19.82 -22.82
CA GLY A 79 -14.73 20.44 -23.98
C GLY A 79 -15.17 19.43 -25.05
N PRO A 80 -15.35 19.91 -26.30
CA PRO A 80 -15.86 19.09 -27.39
C PRO A 80 -15.05 17.82 -27.66
N ALA A 81 -13.73 17.83 -27.46
CA ALA A 81 -12.89 16.65 -27.71
C ALA A 81 -13.16 15.53 -26.71
N CYS A 82 -13.62 15.86 -25.49
CA CYS A 82 -14.02 14.90 -24.47
C CYS A 82 -15.50 14.51 -24.52
N THR A 83 -16.27 15.00 -25.50
CA THR A 83 -17.70 14.69 -25.60
C THR A 83 -17.90 13.22 -25.96
N GLY A 84 -18.64 12.49 -25.12
CA GLY A 84 -18.91 11.07 -25.32
C GLY A 84 -17.89 10.12 -24.69
N THR A 85 -16.84 10.65 -24.03
CA THR A 85 -15.89 9.84 -23.26
C THR A 85 -16.59 9.14 -22.09
N ASP A 86 -16.58 7.81 -22.10
CA ASP A 86 -17.16 7.00 -21.02
C ASP A 86 -16.15 6.76 -19.89
N LEU A 87 -16.35 7.44 -18.76
CA LEU A 87 -15.54 7.29 -17.56
C LEU A 87 -16.18 6.36 -16.51
N SER A 88 -17.22 5.60 -16.86
CA SER A 88 -17.97 4.75 -15.93
C SER A 88 -17.11 3.70 -15.22
N ALA A 89 -16.04 3.22 -15.85
CA ALA A 89 -15.07 2.33 -15.21
C ALA A 89 -14.48 2.92 -13.92
N GLY A 90 -14.32 4.25 -13.87
CA GLY A 90 -13.84 4.98 -12.70
C GLY A 90 -14.93 5.38 -11.71
N LEU A 91 -16.12 4.80 -11.82
CA LEU A 91 -17.23 4.97 -10.88
C LEU A 91 -17.51 3.70 -10.06
N SER A 92 -16.71 2.65 -10.25
CA SER A 92 -16.82 1.40 -9.51
C SER A 92 -15.71 1.27 -8.48
N ILE A 93 -16.00 0.65 -7.35
CA ILE A 93 -15.06 0.47 -6.24
C ILE A 93 -14.99 -1.01 -5.86
N ASP A 94 -13.80 -1.49 -5.54
CA ASP A 94 -13.64 -2.75 -4.81
C ASP A 94 -13.27 -2.44 -3.35
N GLY A 95 -13.99 -3.05 -2.41
CA GLY A 95 -13.65 -2.96 -1.00
C GLY A 95 -12.59 -4.00 -0.62
N VAL A 96 -11.62 -3.64 0.22
CA VAL A 96 -10.56 -4.53 0.71
C VAL A 96 -10.49 -4.47 2.22
N TRP A 97 -10.62 -5.59 2.92
CA TRP A 97 -10.57 -5.67 4.38
C TRP A 97 -9.38 -6.50 4.84
N ALA A 98 -8.55 -5.97 5.73
CA ALA A 98 -7.65 -6.80 6.52
C ALA A 98 -8.44 -7.43 7.68
N TRP A 99 -8.25 -8.72 7.92
CA TRP A 99 -8.98 -9.45 8.96
C TRP A 99 -8.18 -10.60 9.56
N VAL A 100 -8.38 -10.84 10.85
CA VAL A 100 -7.83 -11.98 11.58
C VAL A 100 -8.79 -12.39 12.69
N ASN A 101 -8.99 -13.70 12.88
CA ASN A 101 -9.64 -14.22 14.08
C ASN A 101 -8.59 -14.59 15.12
N GLY A 102 -8.33 -13.73 16.11
CA GLY A 102 -7.35 -14.06 17.16
C GLY A 102 -7.89 -14.90 18.31
N SER A 103 -9.13 -15.37 18.25
CA SER A 103 -9.63 -16.42 19.15
C SER A 103 -9.35 -17.82 18.62
N ASP A 104 -8.83 -17.94 17.39
CA ASP A 104 -8.41 -19.20 16.79
C ASP A 104 -7.22 -19.81 17.58
N PRO A 105 -7.35 -21.05 18.09
CA PRO A 105 -6.27 -21.75 18.78
C PRO A 105 -4.96 -21.82 17.98
N LEU A 106 -5.04 -22.00 16.65
CA LEU A 106 -3.86 -22.08 15.79
C LEU A 106 -3.18 -20.72 15.68
N GLN A 107 -3.96 -19.64 15.53
CA GLN A 107 -3.45 -18.28 15.59
C GLN A 107 -2.74 -18.01 16.92
N ILE A 108 -3.37 -18.37 18.04
CA ILE A 108 -2.83 -18.13 19.38
C ILE A 108 -1.51 -18.89 19.56
N ALA A 109 -1.49 -20.19 19.23
CA ALA A 109 -0.29 -21.02 19.33
C ALA A 109 0.84 -20.49 18.46
N THR A 110 0.53 -20.14 17.20
CA THR A 110 1.50 -19.63 16.24
C THR A 110 2.04 -18.25 16.65
N ARG A 111 1.17 -17.36 17.15
CA ARG A 111 1.59 -16.06 17.68
C ARG A 111 2.54 -16.22 18.85
N GLN A 112 2.28 -17.14 19.78
CA GLN A 112 3.20 -17.40 20.90
C GLN A 112 4.54 -17.96 20.40
N ARG A 113 4.52 -18.87 19.41
CA ARG A 113 5.74 -19.45 18.82
C ARG A 113 6.67 -18.41 18.21
N TYR A 114 6.13 -17.41 17.50
CA TYR A 114 6.94 -16.38 16.83
C TYR A 114 7.14 -15.11 17.66
N LYS A 115 6.56 -15.02 18.85
CA LYS A 115 6.64 -13.82 19.70
C LYS A 115 8.10 -13.54 20.08
N PRO A 116 8.60 -12.31 19.92
CA PRO A 116 9.96 -11.96 20.34
C PRO A 116 10.15 -12.06 21.85
N ASP A 117 11.36 -12.44 22.31
CA ASP A 117 11.72 -12.53 23.73
C ASP A 117 11.62 -11.19 24.46
N LYS A 118 11.85 -10.09 23.74
CA LYS A 118 11.77 -8.74 24.30
C LYS A 118 10.32 -8.37 24.55
N ALA A 119 10.03 -7.89 25.76
CA ALA A 119 8.70 -7.42 26.14
C ALA A 119 8.18 -6.37 25.15
N MET A 120 7.18 -6.76 24.36
CA MET A 120 6.46 -5.85 23.50
C MET A 120 5.51 -5.00 24.34
N LYS A 121 5.68 -3.66 24.29
CA LYS A 121 4.84 -2.72 25.05
C LYS A 121 3.33 -2.83 24.76
N MET A 122 2.91 -3.48 23.67
CA MET A 122 1.50 -3.63 23.29
C MET A 122 1.19 -4.94 22.54
N ASP A 123 1.70 -6.09 22.98
CA ASP A 123 1.14 -7.38 22.56
C ASP A 123 -0.13 -7.69 23.36
N ALA A 124 -1.17 -6.91 23.10
CA ALA A 124 -2.39 -6.98 23.88
C ALA A 124 -3.40 -7.86 23.15
N ALA A 125 -3.84 -8.94 23.80
CA ALA A 125 -4.78 -9.92 23.27
C ALA A 125 -6.04 -9.28 22.66
N HIS A 126 -6.48 -8.12 23.18
CA HIS A 126 -7.64 -7.37 22.68
C HIS A 126 -7.53 -6.95 21.20
N ARG A 127 -6.33 -6.80 20.64
CA ARG A 127 -6.14 -6.41 19.22
C ARG A 127 -6.55 -7.49 18.22
N TYR A 128 -6.79 -8.70 18.71
CA TYR A 128 -7.12 -9.84 17.88
C TYR A 128 -8.42 -10.50 18.35
N VAL A 129 -9.17 -9.89 19.27
CA VAL A 129 -10.47 -10.43 19.68
C VAL A 129 -11.45 -10.16 18.55
N GLU A 130 -12.12 -11.21 18.08
CA GLU A 130 -13.12 -11.12 17.04
C GLU A 130 -14.50 -10.82 17.66
N HIS A 131 -15.12 -9.72 17.23
CA HIS A 131 -16.45 -9.28 17.69
C HIS A 131 -17.51 -9.23 16.58
N ASN A 132 -17.30 -9.96 15.48
CA ASN A 132 -18.04 -9.86 14.21
C ASN A 132 -17.87 -8.50 13.52
N GLU A 133 -16.78 -7.79 13.81
CA GLU A 133 -16.51 -6.44 13.31
C GLU A 133 -16.42 -6.45 11.78
N LEU A 134 -15.73 -7.43 11.20
CA LEU A 134 -15.65 -7.62 9.75
C LEU A 134 -17.04 -7.68 9.10
N LEU A 135 -17.95 -8.52 9.65
CA LEU A 135 -19.29 -8.70 9.10
C LEU A 135 -20.07 -7.38 9.08
N TYR A 136 -20.05 -6.66 10.19
CA TYR A 136 -20.77 -5.41 10.33
C TYR A 136 -20.10 -4.26 9.55
N SER A 137 -18.77 -4.25 9.45
CA SER A 137 -18.00 -3.31 8.63
C SER A 137 -18.37 -3.46 7.16
N MET A 138 -18.31 -4.67 6.61
CA MET A 138 -18.67 -4.95 5.21
C MET A 138 -20.13 -4.60 4.92
N ARG A 139 -21.07 -4.97 5.81
CA ARG A 139 -22.47 -4.59 5.67
C ARG A 139 -22.69 -3.08 5.71
N SER A 140 -21.98 -2.38 6.59
CA SER A 140 -22.07 -0.92 6.67
C SER A 140 -21.55 -0.26 5.39
N ALA A 141 -20.45 -0.75 4.83
CA ALA A 141 -19.88 -0.25 3.58
C ALA A 141 -20.83 -0.46 2.39
N LEU A 142 -21.39 -1.67 2.26
CA LEU A 142 -22.40 -2.00 1.25
C LEU A 142 -23.66 -1.15 1.38
N THR A 143 -24.15 -0.96 2.60
CA THR A 143 -25.33 -0.13 2.87
C THR A 143 -25.08 1.33 2.52
N SER A 144 -23.87 1.82 2.81
CA SER A 144 -23.48 3.21 2.55
C SER A 144 -23.26 3.52 1.07
N LEU A 145 -22.55 2.67 0.32
CA LEU A 145 -22.16 2.92 -1.07
C LEU A 145 -23.10 2.31 -2.12
N GLY A 146 -23.88 1.30 -1.72
CA GLY A 146 -24.77 0.57 -2.61
C GLY A 146 -24.06 -0.55 -3.38
N GLU A 147 -24.87 -1.50 -3.85
CA GLU A 147 -24.34 -2.71 -4.47
C GLU A 147 -23.79 -2.52 -5.88
N ASP A 148 -24.36 -1.58 -6.63
CA ASP A 148 -23.91 -1.24 -7.98
C ASP A 148 -22.56 -0.51 -7.99
N THR A 149 -22.18 0.12 -6.88
CA THR A 149 -20.90 0.81 -6.75
C THR A 149 -19.80 -0.14 -6.29
N MET A 150 -20.09 -0.94 -5.25
CA MET A 150 -19.10 -1.82 -4.62
C MET A 150 -19.08 -3.20 -5.29
N GLN A 151 -18.31 -3.33 -6.37
CA GLN A 151 -18.40 -4.48 -7.28
C GLN A 151 -17.79 -5.77 -6.71
N ARG A 152 -16.62 -5.69 -6.05
CA ARG A 152 -16.03 -6.82 -5.31
C ARG A 152 -15.65 -6.46 -3.88
N LEU A 153 -15.62 -7.48 -3.03
CA LEU A 153 -15.24 -7.37 -1.63
C LEU A 153 -14.13 -8.38 -1.33
N HIS A 154 -12.92 -7.88 -1.12
CA HIS A 154 -11.73 -8.69 -0.88
C HIS A 154 -11.48 -8.78 0.63
N ILE A 155 -11.37 -9.98 1.17
CA ILE A 155 -10.97 -10.22 2.55
C ILE A 155 -9.53 -10.72 2.53
N LEU A 156 -8.63 -10.04 3.24
CA LEU A 156 -7.24 -10.42 3.43
C LEU A 156 -7.11 -11.10 4.79
N ALA A 157 -7.16 -12.43 4.77
CA ALA A 157 -7.12 -13.28 5.95
C ALA A 157 -5.72 -13.86 6.18
N SER A 158 -5.38 -14.11 7.44
CA SER A 158 -4.14 -14.78 7.79
C SER A 158 -4.21 -16.30 7.55
N ALA A 159 -3.06 -16.90 7.23
CA ALA A 159 -2.87 -18.35 7.25
C ALA A 159 -1.69 -18.74 8.14
N TYR A 160 -1.78 -19.91 8.77
CA TYR A 160 -0.80 -20.41 9.73
C TYR A 160 -0.27 -21.79 9.34
N PRO A 161 0.98 -22.13 9.70
CA PRO A 161 1.52 -23.47 9.42
C PRO A 161 0.66 -24.58 10.02
N HIS A 162 0.35 -25.60 9.23
CA HIS A 162 -0.46 -26.74 9.65
C HIS A 162 0.38 -27.74 10.47
N ALA A 163 -0.30 -28.47 11.38
CA ALA A 163 0.34 -29.40 12.31
C ALA A 163 1.07 -30.59 11.66
N ASN A 164 0.86 -30.88 10.37
CA ASN A 164 1.48 -32.02 9.67
C ASN A 164 2.97 -31.83 9.29
N GLY A 165 3.64 -30.80 9.81
CA GLY A 165 5.10 -30.80 9.96
C GLY A 165 5.93 -30.43 8.73
N SER A 166 5.30 -29.96 7.64
CA SER A 166 6.00 -29.24 6.56
C SER A 166 5.43 -27.83 6.49
N ASP A 167 6.28 -26.80 6.52
CA ASP A 167 5.90 -25.39 6.27
C ASP A 167 5.28 -25.17 4.87
N GLU A 168 5.23 -26.24 4.06
CA GLU A 168 4.51 -26.35 2.80
C GLU A 168 2.99 -26.41 2.94
N VAL A 169 2.41 -26.67 4.13
CA VAL A 169 0.95 -26.76 4.31
C VAL A 169 0.48 -25.71 5.30
N MET A 170 -0.52 -24.92 4.89
CA MET A 170 -1.08 -23.82 5.66
C MET A 170 -2.56 -24.08 5.96
N ALA A 171 -3.02 -23.58 7.09
CA ALA A 171 -4.42 -23.45 7.44
C ALA A 171 -4.79 -21.97 7.41
N GLY A 172 -5.54 -21.58 6.39
CA GLY A 172 -6.06 -20.23 6.21
C GLY A 172 -7.36 -20.01 6.95
N GLN A 173 -7.48 -18.89 7.64
CA GLN A 173 -8.71 -18.55 8.36
C GLN A 173 -9.85 -18.21 7.39
N ILE A 174 -11.06 -18.59 7.76
CA ILE A 174 -12.29 -18.23 7.06
C ILE A 174 -13.28 -17.65 8.09
N PRO A 175 -13.91 -16.49 7.80
CA PRO A 175 -14.98 -15.99 8.65
C PRO A 175 -16.13 -17.01 8.71
N TYR A 176 -16.56 -17.41 9.90
CA TYR A 176 -17.54 -18.50 10.08
C TYR A 176 -18.89 -18.30 9.36
N TRP A 177 -19.22 -17.06 9.01
CA TRP A 177 -20.46 -16.69 8.30
C TRP A 177 -20.31 -16.72 6.78
N LEU A 178 -19.10 -16.93 6.26
CA LEU A 178 -18.79 -16.90 4.83
C LEU A 178 -18.92 -18.30 4.23
N GLU A 179 -19.60 -18.42 3.09
CA GLU A 179 -19.71 -19.69 2.38
C GLU A 179 -18.41 -20.03 1.61
N ASN A 180 -17.62 -20.97 2.16
CA ASN A 180 -16.27 -21.35 1.68
C ASN A 180 -16.19 -21.63 0.17
N ASN A 181 -17.05 -22.51 -0.34
CA ASN A 181 -16.97 -23.03 -1.71
C ASN A 181 -17.05 -21.93 -2.79
N LYS A 182 -17.73 -20.83 -2.49
CA LYS A 182 -17.88 -19.70 -3.43
C LYS A 182 -16.75 -18.69 -3.28
N ALA A 183 -16.38 -18.36 -2.03
CA ALA A 183 -15.38 -17.34 -1.74
C ALA A 183 -13.97 -17.74 -2.19
N LEU A 184 -13.63 -19.02 -2.10
CA LEU A 184 -12.33 -19.58 -2.50
C LEU A 184 -12.20 -19.80 -4.01
N THR A 185 -13.30 -19.80 -4.77
CA THR A 185 -13.27 -20.05 -6.22
C THR A 185 -13.26 -18.78 -7.06
N ASN A 186 -13.18 -17.60 -6.44
CA ASN A 186 -13.27 -16.27 -7.08
C ASN A 186 -14.55 -16.09 -7.93
N LYS A 187 -15.57 -16.93 -7.72
CA LYS A 187 -16.85 -16.93 -8.45
C LYS A 187 -17.93 -16.13 -7.75
N SER A 188 -17.71 -15.76 -6.48
CA SER A 188 -18.58 -14.83 -5.76
C SER A 188 -18.05 -13.40 -5.78
N ARG A 189 -18.94 -12.49 -5.41
CA ARG A 189 -18.64 -11.08 -5.15
C ARG A 189 -17.64 -10.87 -4.01
N ILE A 190 -17.70 -11.74 -3.00
CA ILE A 190 -16.73 -11.79 -1.90
C ILE A 190 -15.61 -12.72 -2.34
N VAL A 191 -14.37 -12.27 -2.20
CA VAL A 191 -13.15 -13.01 -2.55
C VAL A 191 -12.27 -13.08 -1.32
N LEU A 192 -11.90 -14.29 -0.91
CA LEU A 192 -11.02 -14.52 0.22
C LEU A 192 -9.59 -14.72 -0.26
N HIS A 193 -8.66 -13.94 0.29
CA HIS A 193 -7.23 -14.02 0.01
C HIS A 193 -6.50 -14.37 1.29
N HIS A 194 -5.67 -15.40 1.26
CA HIS A 194 -4.78 -15.71 2.37
C HIS A 194 -3.42 -15.03 2.17
N ASP A 195 -2.81 -14.52 3.25
CA ASP A 195 -1.48 -13.88 3.21
C ASP A 195 -0.42 -14.74 2.50
N ALA A 196 -0.48 -16.06 2.69
CA ALA A 196 0.35 -17.03 1.99
C ALA A 196 0.23 -16.96 0.46
N ASP A 197 -0.86 -16.46 -0.12
CA ASP A 197 -1.04 -16.37 -1.57
C ASP A 197 -0.60 -15.03 -2.17
N TYR A 198 -0.79 -13.92 -1.46
CA TYR A 198 -0.53 -12.58 -1.99
C TYR A 198 0.75 -11.91 -1.44
N PHE A 199 1.39 -12.47 -0.41
CA PHE A 199 2.72 -12.02 0.01
C PHE A 199 3.76 -12.43 -1.03
N LYS A 200 4.30 -11.44 -1.74
CA LYS A 200 5.25 -11.64 -2.83
C LYS A 200 6.40 -10.65 -2.73
N LEU A 201 7.63 -11.16 -2.83
CA LEU A 201 8.83 -10.34 -2.87
C LEU A 201 8.79 -9.39 -4.09
N ILE A 202 9.24 -8.14 -3.92
CA ILE A 202 9.31 -7.17 -5.02
C ILE A 202 10.73 -7.12 -5.58
N GLU A 203 10.88 -7.51 -6.85
CA GLU A 203 12.18 -7.46 -7.52
C GLU A 203 12.52 -6.05 -7.98
N LYS A 204 13.75 -5.63 -7.70
CA LYS A 204 14.31 -4.39 -8.25
C LYS A 204 14.60 -4.56 -9.75
N PRO A 205 14.64 -3.46 -10.52
CA PRO A 205 15.25 -3.48 -11.84
C PRO A 205 16.66 -4.08 -11.79
N GLY A 206 16.92 -5.11 -12.59
CA GLY A 206 18.23 -5.78 -12.66
C GLY A 206 18.47 -6.90 -11.65
N THR A 207 17.56 -7.13 -10.69
CA THR A 207 17.61 -8.30 -9.79
C THR A 207 16.64 -9.37 -10.25
N LYS A 208 17.02 -10.64 -10.14
CA LYS A 208 16.14 -11.80 -10.32
C LYS A 208 16.40 -12.78 -9.18
N PHE A 209 15.41 -12.97 -8.32
CA PHE A 209 15.53 -13.90 -7.21
C PHE A 209 15.22 -15.32 -7.70
N THR A 210 15.93 -16.30 -7.17
CA THR A 210 15.62 -17.72 -7.36
C THR A 210 14.38 -18.10 -6.58
N SER A 211 13.74 -19.23 -6.91
CA SER A 211 12.60 -19.73 -6.13
C SER A 211 12.99 -20.05 -4.69
N TRP A 212 14.23 -20.47 -4.45
CA TRP A 212 14.77 -20.68 -3.11
C TRP A 212 14.82 -19.38 -2.31
N GLU A 213 15.42 -18.32 -2.84
CA GLU A 213 15.52 -17.03 -2.14
C GLU A 213 14.14 -16.42 -1.87
N ARG A 214 13.17 -16.61 -2.78
CA ARG A 214 11.78 -16.20 -2.53
C ARG A 214 11.12 -17.03 -1.44
N GLY A 215 11.37 -18.34 -1.41
CA GLY A 215 10.92 -19.23 -0.34
C GLY A 215 11.42 -18.78 1.03
N GLU A 216 12.74 -18.57 1.16
CA GLU A 216 13.37 -18.07 2.39
C GLU A 216 12.78 -16.73 2.85
N TRP A 217 12.59 -15.79 1.93
CA TRP A 217 11.95 -14.51 2.27
C TRP A 217 10.50 -14.71 2.75
N LYS A 218 9.75 -15.58 2.09
CA LYS A 218 8.36 -15.85 2.41
C LYS A 218 8.25 -16.51 3.78
N GLU A 219 9.07 -17.52 4.05
CA GLU A 219 9.18 -18.17 5.35
C GLU A 219 9.56 -17.18 6.45
N ALA A 220 10.34 -16.14 6.17
CA ALA A 220 10.63 -15.08 7.13
C ALA A 220 9.44 -14.11 7.34
N ALA A 221 8.65 -13.85 6.29
CA ALA A 221 7.55 -12.87 6.29
C ALA A 221 6.22 -13.38 6.88
N ILE A 222 5.85 -14.64 6.61
CA ILE A 222 4.59 -15.24 7.07
C ILE A 222 4.81 -16.39 8.06
N PRO A 223 3.89 -16.66 9.00
CA PRO A 223 2.69 -15.89 9.33
C PRO A 223 2.96 -14.48 9.86
N THR A 224 2.07 -13.54 9.56
CA THR A 224 2.16 -12.17 10.03
C THR A 224 1.07 -11.84 11.06
N PHE A 225 1.40 -10.95 12.01
CA PHE A 225 0.48 -10.40 13.01
C PHE A 225 0.48 -8.86 12.95
N ASN A 226 0.91 -8.31 11.82
CA ASN A 226 1.17 -6.89 11.66
C ASN A 226 0.39 -6.33 10.46
N SER A 227 -0.55 -5.43 10.75
CA SER A 227 -1.31 -4.75 9.69
C SER A 227 -0.42 -4.00 8.70
N LEU A 228 0.74 -3.45 9.13
CA LEU A 228 1.66 -2.77 8.21
C LEU A 228 2.26 -3.73 7.18
N ALA A 229 2.53 -4.98 7.58
CA ALA A 229 2.99 -6.02 6.67
C ALA A 229 1.90 -6.36 5.65
N VAL A 230 0.65 -6.55 6.09
CA VAL A 230 -0.51 -6.79 5.22
C VAL A 230 -0.73 -5.63 4.25
N GLU A 231 -0.75 -4.39 4.75
CA GLU A 231 -0.90 -3.17 3.94
C GLU A 231 0.18 -3.04 2.87
N SER A 232 1.41 -3.46 3.17
CA SER A 232 2.54 -3.45 2.22
C SER A 232 2.45 -4.48 1.10
N GLN A 233 1.42 -5.33 1.09
CA GLN A 233 1.22 -6.38 0.10
C GLN A 233 -0.10 -6.23 -0.68
N ILE A 234 -0.92 -5.19 -0.40
CA ILE A 234 -2.21 -4.94 -1.06
C ILE A 234 -2.06 -4.81 -2.59
N GLN A 235 -0.94 -4.27 -3.09
CA GLN A 235 -0.67 -4.15 -4.53
C GLN A 235 -0.63 -5.49 -5.29
N ASN A 236 -0.47 -6.60 -4.56
CA ASN A 236 -0.39 -7.95 -5.10
C ASN A 236 -1.75 -8.62 -5.22
N ILE A 237 -2.83 -7.98 -4.75
CA ILE A 237 -4.18 -8.46 -4.98
C ILE A 237 -4.43 -8.48 -6.49
N GLU A 238 -4.82 -9.64 -6.97
CA GLU A 238 -5.21 -9.90 -8.35
C GLU A 238 -6.74 -10.06 -8.41
N ASP A 239 -7.30 -10.22 -9.61
CA ASP A 239 -8.75 -10.38 -9.83
C ASP A 239 -9.62 -9.24 -9.27
N THR A 240 -9.22 -7.99 -9.49
CA THR A 240 -10.06 -6.83 -9.13
C THR A 240 -11.05 -6.47 -10.24
N SER A 241 -12.31 -6.20 -9.89
CA SER A 241 -13.32 -5.65 -10.81
C SER A 241 -13.16 -4.16 -11.04
N SER A 242 -12.52 -3.46 -10.11
CA SER A 242 -12.12 -2.06 -10.24
C SER A 242 -10.62 -1.89 -10.03
N ASP A 243 -10.05 -0.82 -10.55
CA ASP A 243 -8.71 -0.34 -10.20
C ASP A 243 -8.72 0.66 -9.02
N GLN A 244 -9.92 1.03 -8.56
CA GLN A 244 -10.17 1.88 -7.41
C GLN A 244 -10.54 1.02 -6.20
N LEU A 245 -9.62 0.91 -5.26
CA LEU A 245 -9.82 0.17 -4.02
C LEU A 245 -10.18 1.12 -2.90
N VAL A 246 -11.05 0.69 -2.00
CA VAL A 246 -11.19 1.30 -0.67
C VAL A 246 -10.77 0.26 0.36
N TYR A 247 -9.66 0.53 1.04
CA TYR A 247 -9.14 -0.32 2.11
C TYR A 247 -9.81 0.01 3.44
N TYR A 248 -10.22 -1.04 4.14
CA TYR A 248 -10.85 -1.03 5.44
C TYR A 248 -10.03 -1.88 6.41
N ASN A 249 -9.87 -1.38 7.62
CA ASN A 249 -9.73 -2.28 8.76
C ASN A 249 -11.12 -2.85 9.10
N ASP A 250 -11.16 -4.00 9.77
CA ASP A 250 -12.39 -4.62 10.26
C ASP A 250 -13.19 -3.75 11.24
N ASP A 251 -12.53 -2.82 11.95
CA ASP A 251 -13.14 -1.86 12.86
C ASP A 251 -13.74 -0.60 12.18
N PHE A 252 -13.74 -0.52 10.84
CA PHE A 252 -14.29 0.64 10.12
C PHE A 252 -15.77 0.47 9.81
N PHE A 253 -16.60 1.39 10.31
CA PHE A 253 -18.04 1.43 10.04
C PHE A 253 -18.43 2.72 9.32
N THR A 254 -19.14 2.59 8.20
CA THR A 254 -19.73 3.73 7.49
C THR A 254 -21.22 3.82 7.82
N LEU A 255 -21.66 4.97 8.32
CA LEU A 255 -23.02 5.14 8.88
C LEU A 255 -23.92 6.07 8.06
N ARG A 256 -23.38 6.69 7.01
CA ARG A 256 -24.11 7.60 6.13
C ARG A 256 -24.13 7.06 4.71
N LYS A 257 -25.11 7.48 3.91
CA LYS A 257 -25.07 7.28 2.47
C LYS A 257 -23.84 8.00 1.90
N LEU A 258 -23.05 7.29 1.12
CA LEU A 258 -21.83 7.79 0.49
C LEU A 258 -21.98 7.74 -1.03
N SER A 259 -21.17 8.55 -1.69
CA SER A 259 -21.01 8.60 -3.13
C SER A 259 -19.59 8.13 -3.50
N VAL A 260 -19.39 7.74 -4.76
CA VAL A 260 -18.03 7.46 -5.28
C VAL A 260 -17.11 8.65 -5.07
N SER A 261 -17.62 9.87 -5.29
CA SER A 261 -16.88 11.13 -5.11
C SER A 261 -16.37 11.39 -3.70
N ASP A 262 -16.89 10.70 -2.67
CA ASP A 262 -16.33 10.75 -1.32
C ASP A 262 -14.97 10.04 -1.20
N PHE A 263 -14.64 9.20 -2.19
CA PHE A 263 -13.43 8.39 -2.25
C PHE A 263 -12.56 8.74 -3.45
N THR A 264 -13.14 8.97 -4.62
CA THR A 264 -12.40 9.13 -5.86
C THR A 264 -13.23 9.76 -6.96
N THR A 265 -12.56 10.38 -7.93
CA THR A 265 -13.19 10.86 -9.16
C THR A 265 -12.34 10.42 -10.36
N PRO A 266 -12.96 10.08 -11.50
CA PRO A 266 -12.22 9.74 -12.71
C PRO A 266 -11.57 10.96 -13.39
N LEU A 267 -11.79 12.18 -12.92
CA LEU A 267 -11.14 13.37 -13.48
C LEU A 267 -9.95 13.84 -12.64
N TYR A 268 -10.09 13.77 -11.31
CA TYR A 268 -9.14 14.36 -10.35
C TYR A 268 -8.38 13.32 -9.51
N GLY A 269 -8.72 12.03 -9.62
CA GLY A 269 -8.00 10.98 -8.91
C GLY A 269 -8.59 10.59 -7.55
N PRO A 270 -7.78 9.95 -6.68
CA PRO A 270 -8.19 9.54 -5.34
C PRO A 270 -8.29 10.73 -4.38
N VAL A 271 -9.28 10.70 -3.48
CA VAL A 271 -9.46 11.68 -2.41
C VAL A 271 -8.60 11.30 -1.21
N ILE A 272 -7.60 12.12 -0.89
CA ILE A 272 -6.71 11.92 0.26
C ILE A 272 -7.18 12.82 1.42
N LYS A 273 -7.73 12.23 2.49
CA LYS A 273 -8.23 12.98 3.66
C LYS A 273 -7.16 13.10 4.73
N THR A 274 -6.70 14.32 5.00
CA THR A 274 -5.61 14.60 5.93
C THR A 274 -6.04 15.48 7.10
N LEU A 275 -5.38 15.34 8.25
CA LEU A 275 -5.45 16.34 9.32
C LEU A 275 -4.44 17.44 9.05
N THR A 276 -4.91 18.61 8.65
CA THR A 276 -4.06 19.76 8.32
C THR A 276 -3.69 20.61 9.54
N ARG A 277 -3.83 20.06 10.76
CA ARG A 277 -3.38 20.73 11.99
C ARG A 277 -1.86 20.64 12.07
N LEU A 278 -1.20 21.68 12.62
CA LEU A 278 0.26 21.68 12.80
C LEU A 278 0.75 20.49 13.64
N THR A 279 -0.04 20.04 14.62
CA THR A 279 0.26 18.87 15.46
C THR A 279 0.13 17.53 14.74
N SER A 280 -0.44 17.52 13.54
CA SER A 280 -0.60 16.33 12.70
C SER A 280 0.39 16.30 11.54
N MET A 281 1.45 17.11 11.61
CA MET A 281 2.50 17.16 10.61
C MET A 281 3.68 16.29 11.03
N TYR A 282 4.01 15.29 10.21
CA TYR A 282 5.09 14.36 10.47
C TYR A 282 6.37 14.79 9.74
N LEU A 283 7.46 14.92 10.50
CA LEU A 283 8.79 15.11 9.96
C LEU A 283 9.38 13.77 9.50
N PRO A 284 10.01 13.70 8.31
CA PRO A 284 10.74 12.53 7.85
C PRO A 284 11.79 12.09 8.87
N ALA A 285 11.83 10.80 9.21
CA ALA A 285 12.89 10.23 10.04
C ALA A 285 13.23 8.81 9.59
N LYS A 286 14.53 8.55 9.37
CA LYS A 286 15.03 7.20 9.09
C LYS A 286 14.84 6.29 10.30
N ASP A 287 15.32 6.79 11.44
CA ASP A 287 15.29 6.18 12.75
C ASP A 287 14.62 7.21 13.68
N THR A 288 13.62 6.78 14.45
CA THR A 288 12.88 7.69 15.31
C THR A 288 12.96 7.24 16.76
N TYR A 289 13.24 8.18 17.66
CA TYR A 289 13.12 7.94 19.10
C TYR A 289 11.71 7.50 19.48
N TRP A 290 10.69 7.81 18.67
CA TRP A 290 9.33 7.28 18.87
C TRP A 290 9.26 5.76 18.89
N ARG A 291 10.18 5.07 18.19
CA ARG A 291 10.30 3.61 18.24
C ARG A 291 10.67 3.11 19.64
N THR A 292 11.40 3.88 20.44
CA THR A 292 11.76 3.47 21.81
C THR A 292 10.63 3.76 22.81
N ILE A 293 9.89 4.86 22.61
CA ILE A 293 8.81 5.27 23.53
C ILE A 293 7.46 4.63 23.23
N ASN A 294 7.02 4.59 21.96
CA ASN A 294 5.78 3.96 21.51
C ASN A 294 6.00 3.12 20.22
N PRO A 295 6.70 1.97 20.33
CA PRO A 295 7.04 1.12 19.18
C PRO A 295 5.81 0.64 18.41
N ALA A 296 4.72 0.29 19.09
CA ALA A 296 3.57 -0.38 18.48
C ALA A 296 2.56 0.55 17.77
N GLY A 297 2.79 1.88 17.81
CA GLY A 297 2.00 2.85 17.06
C GLY A 297 2.29 2.78 15.56
N GLU A 298 1.44 3.39 14.73
CA GLU A 298 1.70 3.55 13.29
C GLU A 298 2.72 4.67 12.99
N GLU A 299 2.96 5.56 13.95
CA GLU A 299 3.80 6.74 13.81
C GLU A 299 5.25 6.44 13.36
N PRO A 300 5.95 5.42 13.89
CA PRO A 300 7.27 5.04 13.37
C PRO A 300 7.22 4.70 11.87
N GLY A 301 6.21 3.95 11.43
CA GLY A 301 6.01 3.59 10.03
C GLY A 301 5.69 4.80 9.15
N ILE A 302 4.94 5.78 9.66
CA ILE A 302 4.65 7.04 8.97
C ILE A 302 5.92 7.87 8.78
N LYS A 303 6.73 8.03 9.82
CA LYS A 303 7.99 8.80 9.74
C LYS A 303 9.00 8.15 8.81
N ARG A 304 9.07 6.81 8.85
CA ARG A 304 9.88 6.01 7.94
C ARG A 304 9.40 6.17 6.49
N ALA A 305 8.09 6.10 6.23
CA ALA A 305 7.51 6.34 4.91
C ALA A 305 7.82 7.74 4.37
N ALA A 306 7.66 8.77 5.21
CA ALA A 306 8.01 10.16 4.89
C ALA A 306 9.50 10.32 4.53
N TRP A 307 10.39 9.59 5.23
CA TRP A 307 11.81 9.54 4.91
C TRP A 307 12.09 8.85 3.57
N VAL A 308 11.49 7.69 3.30
CA VAL A 308 11.64 6.98 2.02
C VAL A 308 11.19 7.87 0.84
N LEU A 309 10.02 8.51 0.95
CA LEU A 309 9.56 9.48 -0.05
C LEU A 309 10.54 10.64 -0.19
N GLY A 310 10.99 11.19 0.93
CA GLY A 310 11.86 12.37 0.93
C GLY A 310 13.26 12.11 0.36
N MET A 311 13.76 10.88 0.41
CA MET A 311 15.01 10.48 -0.24
C MET A 311 14.93 10.52 -1.77
N ARG A 312 13.74 10.31 -2.35
CA ARG A 312 13.53 10.42 -3.82
C ARG A 312 13.14 11.83 -4.24
N PHE A 313 12.19 12.45 -3.54
CA PHE A 313 11.56 13.68 -4.01
C PHE A 313 12.08 14.94 -3.32
N SER A 314 12.05 14.97 -1.99
CA SER A 314 12.66 15.99 -1.11
C SER A 314 12.22 15.73 0.34
N LEU A 315 13.12 15.90 1.32
CA LEU A 315 12.78 15.80 2.73
C LEU A 315 11.90 16.98 3.16
N ARG A 316 10.59 16.74 3.21
CA ARG A 316 9.58 17.72 3.66
C ARG A 316 8.60 17.11 4.67
N PRO A 317 7.96 17.93 5.49
CA PRO A 317 6.89 17.45 6.35
C PRO A 317 5.67 17.01 5.53
N TYR A 318 4.97 15.98 6.02
CA TYR A 318 3.74 15.46 5.42
C TYR A 318 2.63 15.44 6.47
N TYR A 319 1.39 15.72 6.06
CA TYR A 319 0.25 15.67 6.97
C TYR A 319 -0.22 14.23 7.21
N TYR A 320 -0.62 13.96 8.44
CA TYR A 320 -1.27 12.72 8.84
C TYR A 320 -2.51 12.46 8.00
N ILE A 321 -2.68 11.22 7.58
CA ILE A 321 -3.90 10.76 6.92
C ILE A 321 -4.76 10.12 8.02
N THR A 322 -5.94 10.68 8.31
CA THR A 322 -6.82 10.31 9.46
C THR A 322 -7.14 8.83 9.54
N HIS A 323 -7.35 8.19 10.68
CA HIS A 323 -7.83 6.80 10.69
C HIS A 323 -9.27 6.67 10.12
N HIS A 324 -9.41 6.25 8.86
CA HIS A 324 -10.68 6.10 8.10
C HIS A 324 -10.46 5.14 6.91
N PRO A 325 -11.53 4.67 6.23
CA PRO A 325 -11.40 3.89 5.00
C PRO A 325 -10.58 4.61 3.93
N ARG A 326 -9.60 3.93 3.34
CA ARG A 326 -8.52 4.53 2.55
C ARG A 326 -8.72 4.28 1.07
N THR A 327 -8.79 5.34 0.28
CA THR A 327 -8.78 5.18 -1.19
C THR A 327 -7.38 4.81 -1.67
N LEU A 328 -7.28 3.71 -2.42
CA LEU A 328 -6.05 3.24 -3.05
C LEU A 328 -6.33 2.96 -4.52
N TRP A 329 -5.67 3.68 -5.42
CA TRP A 329 -5.67 3.32 -6.84
C TRP A 329 -4.62 2.25 -7.05
N LEU A 330 -5.05 1.03 -7.39
CA LEU A 330 -4.17 -0.13 -7.52
C LEU A 330 -3.00 0.12 -8.50
N PRO A 331 -3.19 0.78 -9.66
CA PRO A 331 -2.09 1.14 -10.54
C PRO A 331 -1.01 1.99 -9.87
N LEU A 332 -1.42 3.02 -9.13
CA LEU A 332 -0.52 3.96 -8.46
C LEU A 332 0.15 3.33 -7.23
N LEU A 333 -0.56 2.47 -6.50
CA LEU A 333 0.03 1.72 -5.38
C LEU A 333 1.09 0.73 -5.89
N ARG A 334 0.83 0.07 -7.03
CA ARG A 334 1.82 -0.82 -7.67
C ARG A 334 3.02 -0.04 -8.21
N GLU A 335 2.81 1.14 -8.80
CA GLU A 335 3.90 2.05 -9.21
C GLU A 335 4.75 2.48 -7.99
N ALA A 336 4.12 2.82 -6.87
CA ALA A 336 4.80 3.15 -5.62
C ALA A 336 5.65 1.98 -5.10
N ALA A 337 5.07 0.77 -5.09
CA ALA A 337 5.77 -0.44 -4.65
C ALA A 337 6.97 -0.78 -5.53
N GLN A 338 6.87 -0.58 -6.85
CA GLN A 338 7.98 -0.74 -7.79
C GLN A 338 9.04 0.37 -7.66
N THR A 339 8.65 1.57 -7.25
CA THR A 339 9.59 2.68 -7.00
C THR A 339 10.38 2.45 -5.72
N PHE A 340 9.76 1.82 -4.70
CA PHE A 340 10.36 1.56 -3.39
C PHE A 340 10.29 0.08 -2.99
N PRO A 341 10.89 -0.83 -3.79
CA PRO A 341 10.73 -2.27 -3.59
C PRO A 341 11.27 -2.74 -2.23
N GLU A 342 12.35 -2.14 -1.74
CA GLU A 342 12.90 -2.40 -0.40
C GLU A 342 11.87 -2.05 0.68
N ALA A 343 11.30 -0.84 0.64
CA ALA A 343 10.37 -0.40 1.67
C ALA A 343 9.16 -1.33 1.83
N PHE A 344 8.61 -1.83 0.72
CA PHE A 344 7.46 -2.75 0.74
C PHE A 344 7.88 -4.18 1.13
N THR A 345 8.98 -4.69 0.56
CA THR A 345 9.50 -6.05 0.84
C THR A 345 9.98 -6.20 2.29
N ASP A 346 10.69 -5.20 2.80
CA ASP A 346 11.24 -5.14 4.15
C ASP A 346 10.13 -5.02 5.21
N THR A 347 9.04 -4.31 4.88
CA THR A 347 7.91 -4.14 5.79
C THR A 347 7.20 -5.47 6.07
N ALA A 348 7.10 -6.34 5.06
CA ALA A 348 6.47 -7.65 5.19
C ALA A 348 7.24 -8.60 6.12
N LEU A 349 8.56 -8.43 6.28
CA LEU A 349 9.39 -9.23 7.20
C LEU A 349 9.06 -9.00 8.68
N SER A 350 8.36 -7.90 8.99
CA SER A 350 8.01 -7.53 10.35
C SER A 350 6.71 -8.21 10.77
N ARG A 351 6.82 -9.41 11.35
CA ARG A 351 5.67 -10.21 11.84
C ARG A 351 4.89 -9.48 12.92
N PHE A 352 5.59 -8.71 13.75
CA PHE A 352 5.02 -7.96 14.86
C PHE A 352 5.33 -6.47 14.73
N ARG A 353 4.44 -5.60 15.21
CA ARG A 353 4.69 -4.16 15.18
C ARG A 353 5.97 -3.80 15.94
N ALA A 354 6.85 -3.09 15.24
CA ALA A 354 8.14 -2.61 15.75
C ALA A 354 9.06 -3.70 16.34
N GLN A 355 9.01 -4.88 15.73
CA GLN A 355 10.08 -5.87 15.83
C GLN A 355 11.44 -5.21 15.52
N GLU A 356 12.47 -5.45 16.35
CA GLU A 356 13.75 -4.72 16.31
C GLU A 356 14.82 -5.40 15.46
N ASP A 357 14.76 -6.72 15.38
CA ASP A 357 15.66 -7.63 14.64
C ASP A 357 15.40 -7.68 13.13
N VAL A 358 14.39 -6.94 12.66
CA VAL A 358 14.00 -6.84 11.25
C VAL A 358 14.12 -5.40 10.73
N PRO A 359 14.21 -5.22 9.40
CA PRO A 359 14.16 -3.90 8.78
C PRO A 359 12.98 -3.03 9.26
N ALA A 360 13.18 -1.70 9.23
CA ALA A 360 12.15 -0.77 9.67
C ALA A 360 10.97 -0.72 8.70
N SER A 361 9.78 -1.07 9.20
CA SER A 361 8.52 -1.01 8.47
C SER A 361 8.12 0.41 8.05
N VAL A 362 7.45 0.55 6.91
CA VAL A 362 6.70 1.74 6.51
C VAL A 362 5.20 1.55 6.74
N GLN A 363 4.45 2.64 6.85
CA GLN A 363 3.00 2.60 6.65
C GLN A 363 2.70 2.75 5.16
N ALA A 364 2.37 1.64 4.49
CA ALA A 364 2.31 1.56 3.03
C ALA A 364 1.19 2.43 2.43
N VAL A 365 0.04 2.53 3.11
CA VAL A 365 -1.07 3.40 2.71
C VAL A 365 -0.64 4.88 2.67
N PHE A 366 0.05 5.36 3.70
CA PHE A 366 0.59 6.72 3.74
C PHE A 366 1.63 6.95 2.66
N LEU A 367 2.56 6.02 2.49
CA LEU A 367 3.58 6.10 1.45
C LEU A 367 2.91 6.19 0.07
N GLY A 368 2.00 5.27 -0.26
CA GLY A 368 1.29 5.25 -1.53
C GLY A 368 0.44 6.49 -1.77
N SER A 369 -0.26 6.99 -0.75
CA SER A 369 -1.09 8.21 -0.87
C SER A 369 -0.23 9.44 -1.17
N TRP A 370 0.84 9.67 -0.41
CA TRP A 370 1.71 10.81 -0.64
C TRP A 370 2.56 10.64 -1.90
N TYR A 371 2.91 9.41 -2.29
CA TYR A 371 3.55 9.13 -3.58
C TYR A 371 2.75 9.70 -4.76
N VAL A 372 1.41 9.60 -4.76
CA VAL A 372 0.57 10.20 -5.80
C VAL A 372 0.80 11.71 -5.91
N VAL A 373 0.83 12.41 -4.77
CA VAL A 373 1.07 13.87 -4.72
C VAL A 373 2.48 14.20 -5.21
N GLU A 374 3.48 13.42 -4.81
CA GLU A 374 4.87 13.60 -5.21
C GLU A 374 5.09 13.34 -6.71
N ARG A 375 4.49 12.28 -7.25
CA ARG A 375 4.51 11.97 -8.69
C ARG A 375 3.79 13.01 -9.51
N HIS A 376 2.66 13.53 -9.04
CA HIS A 376 1.97 14.62 -9.71
C HIS A 376 2.86 15.88 -9.79
N ARG A 377 3.52 16.26 -8.70
CA ARG A 377 4.50 17.36 -8.71
C ARG A 377 5.67 17.09 -9.65
N GLU A 378 6.23 15.88 -9.62
CA GLU A 378 7.31 15.48 -10.54
C GLU A 378 6.84 15.57 -12.00
N ALA A 379 5.63 15.12 -12.32
CA ALA A 379 5.07 15.20 -13.67
C ALA A 379 4.90 16.65 -14.15
N LEU A 380 4.39 17.56 -13.31
CA LEU A 380 4.27 18.98 -13.65
C LEU A 380 5.64 19.63 -13.90
N LEU A 381 6.60 19.38 -13.00
CA LEU A 381 7.96 19.90 -13.15
C LEU A 381 8.66 19.34 -14.38
N TRP A 382 8.47 18.04 -14.66
CA TRP A 382 9.04 17.38 -15.81
C TRP A 382 8.42 17.90 -17.12
N ALA A 383 7.10 18.04 -17.18
CA ALA A 383 6.42 18.59 -18.35
C ALA A 383 6.90 20.01 -18.67
N TRP A 384 7.07 20.85 -17.65
CA TRP A 384 7.58 22.20 -17.83
C TRP A 384 9.07 22.23 -18.18
N ALA A 385 9.94 21.64 -17.35
CA ALA A 385 11.38 21.76 -17.50
C ALA A 385 11.95 20.92 -18.65
N VAL A 386 11.42 19.71 -18.86
CA VAL A 386 11.96 18.74 -19.83
C VAL A 386 11.16 18.79 -21.14
N ALA A 387 9.85 18.53 -21.08
CA ALA A 387 9.06 18.40 -22.31
C ALA A 387 8.91 19.74 -23.06
N LYS A 388 8.59 20.82 -22.34
CA LYS A 388 8.43 22.16 -22.92
C LYS A 388 9.77 22.86 -23.17
N TRP A 389 10.60 23.02 -22.13
CA TRP A 389 11.81 23.85 -22.23
C TRP A 389 13.10 23.10 -22.59
N GLY A 390 13.21 21.82 -22.21
CA GLY A 390 14.43 21.03 -22.42
C GLY A 390 14.71 20.73 -23.89
N GLY A 391 13.67 20.67 -24.72
CA GLY A 391 13.76 20.33 -26.14
C GLY A 391 14.40 18.95 -26.39
N ARG A 392 14.57 18.58 -27.66
CA ARG A 392 15.13 17.27 -28.02
C ARG A 392 16.62 17.11 -27.65
N SER A 393 17.36 18.21 -27.53
CA SER A 393 18.80 18.18 -27.21
C SER A 393 19.09 18.18 -25.70
N GLY A 394 18.09 18.45 -24.85
CA GLY A 394 18.27 18.53 -23.40
C GLY A 394 19.17 19.69 -22.93
N THR A 395 19.36 20.72 -23.75
CA THR A 395 20.31 21.81 -23.47
C THR A 395 19.57 23.12 -23.17
N LEU A 396 19.75 23.64 -21.96
CA LEU A 396 19.21 24.94 -21.55
C LEU A 396 20.25 26.05 -21.79
N SER A 397 20.20 26.69 -22.96
CA SER A 397 21.02 27.88 -23.26
C SER A 397 20.69 29.05 -22.32
N SER A 398 21.57 30.05 -22.22
CA SER A 398 21.28 31.27 -21.46
C SER A 398 19.97 31.92 -21.89
N THR A 399 19.77 32.07 -23.19
CA THR A 399 18.52 32.62 -23.77
C THR A 399 17.29 31.79 -23.42
N LEU A 400 17.40 30.45 -23.34
CA LEU A 400 16.29 29.60 -22.89
C LEU A 400 16.00 29.81 -21.40
N LYS A 401 17.04 29.87 -20.56
CA LYS A 401 16.90 30.12 -19.12
C LYS A 401 16.26 31.48 -18.84
N ASP A 402 16.63 32.51 -19.59
CA ASP A 402 16.02 33.84 -19.48
C ASP A 402 14.52 33.77 -19.81
N ARG A 403 14.15 33.06 -20.89
CA ARG A 403 12.73 32.86 -21.25
C ARG A 403 11.95 32.04 -20.21
N MET A 404 12.56 31.00 -19.64
CA MET A 404 11.98 30.24 -18.53
C MET A 404 11.70 31.13 -17.32
N TRP A 405 12.64 32.02 -17.00
CA TRP A 405 12.51 32.99 -15.92
C TRP A 405 11.37 33.98 -16.19
N ASN A 406 11.29 34.50 -17.41
CA ASN A 406 10.25 35.44 -17.81
C ASN A 406 8.86 34.81 -17.69
N GLU A 407 8.70 33.54 -18.06
CA GLU A 407 7.44 32.81 -17.90
C GLU A 407 7.05 32.65 -16.43
N LEU A 408 7.98 32.27 -15.56
CA LEU A 408 7.69 32.11 -14.13
C LEU A 408 7.37 33.44 -13.44
N ALA A 409 8.03 34.52 -13.84
CA ALA A 409 7.82 35.84 -13.27
C ALA A 409 6.46 36.43 -13.66
N ASN A 410 5.91 36.05 -14.83
CA ASN A 410 4.65 36.56 -15.36
C ASN A 410 4.58 38.11 -15.37
N GLU A 411 5.73 38.76 -15.62
CA GLU A 411 5.91 40.22 -15.63
C GLU A 411 6.47 40.67 -16.99
N GLU A 412 6.07 41.86 -17.47
CA GLU A 412 6.54 42.45 -18.75
C GLU A 412 8.04 42.81 -18.75
N SER A 413 8.67 42.90 -17.57
CA SER A 413 10.10 43.19 -17.40
C SER A 413 10.62 42.56 -16.10
N PRO A 414 10.91 41.25 -16.11
CA PRO A 414 11.26 40.53 -14.91
C PRO A 414 12.64 40.97 -14.42
N SER A 415 12.73 41.37 -13.15
CA SER A 415 14.03 41.41 -12.49
C SER A 415 14.50 39.96 -12.35
N THR A 416 15.71 39.64 -12.82
CA THR A 416 16.31 38.29 -12.72
C THR A 416 16.55 37.81 -11.28
N SER A 417 16.15 38.62 -10.28
CA SER A 417 16.52 38.44 -8.87
C SER A 417 15.38 37.94 -7.97
N ARG A 418 14.10 38.07 -8.37
CA ARG A 418 12.95 37.70 -7.50
C ARG A 418 11.72 37.24 -8.30
N LEU A 419 11.17 36.06 -7.93
CA LEU A 419 9.81 35.65 -8.32
C LEU A 419 8.83 36.11 -7.26
N SER A 420 7.77 36.80 -7.66
CA SER A 420 6.59 36.97 -6.80
C SER A 420 5.74 35.71 -6.91
N ILE A 421 5.93 34.75 -6.00
CA ILE A 421 5.09 33.55 -5.94
C ILE A 421 4.01 33.80 -4.88
N PRO A 422 2.76 34.13 -5.27
CA PRO A 422 1.69 34.26 -4.30
C PRO A 422 1.45 32.91 -3.63
N MET A 423 1.21 32.90 -2.32
CA MET A 423 0.72 31.68 -1.68
C MET A 423 -0.62 31.31 -2.32
N PRO A 424 -0.78 30.07 -2.83
CA PRO A 424 -2.04 29.65 -3.40
C PRO A 424 -3.13 29.75 -2.33
N VAL A 425 -4.09 30.66 -2.54
CA VAL A 425 -5.26 30.77 -1.69
C VAL A 425 -6.21 29.66 -2.11
N ARG A 426 -6.53 28.75 -1.19
CA ARG A 426 -7.54 27.72 -1.44
C ARG A 426 -8.85 28.46 -1.78
N ALA A 427 -9.34 28.32 -3.01
CA ALA A 427 -10.59 28.93 -3.43
C ALA A 427 -11.66 28.51 -2.42
N ARG A 428 -12.34 29.49 -1.79
CA ARG A 428 -13.52 29.17 -0.97
C ARG A 428 -14.53 28.56 -1.93
N CYS A 429 -14.73 27.25 -1.85
CA CYS A 429 -15.85 26.62 -2.52
C CYS A 429 -17.10 27.32 -1.98
N TRP A 430 -17.74 28.11 -2.84
CA TRP A 430 -19.05 28.64 -2.55
C TRP A 430 -19.99 27.44 -2.55
N CYS A 431 -20.26 26.89 -1.36
CA CYS A 431 -21.52 26.19 -1.16
C CYS A 431 -22.59 27.26 -1.30
N THR A 432 -23.12 27.44 -2.51
CA THR A 432 -24.40 28.11 -2.69
C THR A 432 -25.45 27.22 -2.04
N ASN A 433 -26.14 27.79 -1.05
CA ASN A 433 -27.19 27.17 -0.23
C ASN A 433 -28.23 26.39 -1.01
#